data_AF-A0A401Z0Z2-F1
#
_entry.id   AF-A0A401Z0Z2-F1
#
_cell.length_a   1.000
_cell.length_b   1.000
_cell.length_c   1.000
_cell.angle_alpha   90.00
_cell.angle_beta   90.00
_cell.angle_gamma   90.00
#
_symmetry.space_group_name_H-M   'P 1'
#
loop_
_entity.id
_entity.type
_entity.pdbx_description
1 polymer ?
#
loop_
_entity_poly.entity_id
_entity_poly.type
_entity_poly.pdbx_seq_one_letter_code
_entity_poly.pdbx_strand_id
1 'polypeptide(L)'
;MPSIRLNNDTAAMLAIWVEPWGTDHWMRPHEKFTLLTGDGPEPDPDDVPFDVVFHDEGVSVWVNGAYEATVHDESGAEVSCGHQRPLDVMRAWTESAEAAAVADRPYLTPEIREMARRHAEDMRRALTEAEAAAATGAEPVAEVETESTIPNGVDATAGH
;
A
#
# COMPACT_ATOMS: atom_id res chain seq x y z
N MET A 1 -1.02 2.00 -21.94
CA MET A 1 -1.23 1.75 -20.50
C MET A 1 -2.43 2.57 -20.03
N PRO A 2 -3.48 1.91 -19.54
CA PRO A 2 -4.58 2.57 -18.84
C PRO A 2 -4.11 3.46 -17.69
N SER A 3 -4.89 4.52 -17.43
CA SER A 3 -4.67 5.39 -16.29
C SER A 3 -6.00 5.92 -15.74
N ILE A 4 -6.00 6.25 -14.45
CA ILE A 4 -7.14 6.90 -13.79
C ILE A 4 -6.62 8.03 -12.90
N ARG A 5 -7.34 9.16 -12.91
CA ARG A 5 -7.06 10.30 -12.04
C ARG A 5 -8.09 10.37 -10.92
N LEU A 6 -7.59 10.44 -9.70
CA LEU A 6 -8.37 10.65 -8.49
C LEU A 6 -8.17 12.09 -8.03
N ASN A 7 -9.26 12.73 -7.59
CA ASN A 7 -9.24 14.10 -7.10
C ASN A 7 -9.92 14.13 -5.75
N ASN A 8 -9.20 14.51 -4.69
CA ASN A 8 -9.80 14.68 -3.37
C ASN A 8 -10.37 16.10 -3.27
N ASP A 9 -11.56 16.35 -3.82
CA ASP A 9 -12.21 17.67 -3.73
C ASP A 9 -12.94 17.90 -2.39
N THR A 10 -12.56 17.15 -1.36
CA THR A 10 -13.12 17.27 -0.02
C THR A 10 -12.21 18.09 0.90
N ALA A 11 -12.75 18.53 2.03
CA ALA A 11 -11.96 19.19 3.08
C ALA A 11 -11.25 18.19 4.01
N ALA A 12 -11.43 16.89 3.79
CA ALA A 12 -10.85 15.83 4.61
C ALA A 12 -9.66 15.20 3.88
N MET A 13 -8.79 14.57 4.66
CA MET A 13 -7.84 13.61 4.09
C MET A 13 -8.65 12.46 3.47
N LEU A 14 -8.29 12.00 2.26
CA LEU A 14 -8.85 10.80 1.63
C LEU A 14 -7.83 9.66 1.46
N ALA A 15 -8.13 8.47 2.00
CA ALA A 15 -7.29 7.29 1.83
C ALA A 15 -7.65 6.58 0.52
N ILE A 16 -6.63 6.22 -0.25
CA ILE A 16 -6.73 5.51 -1.52
C ILE A 16 -6.01 4.16 -1.37
N TRP A 17 -6.77 3.09 -1.50
CA TRP A 17 -6.27 1.71 -1.51
C TRP A 17 -6.11 1.25 -2.96
N VAL A 18 -4.91 0.80 -3.34
CA VAL A 18 -4.65 0.20 -4.65
C VAL A 18 -4.68 -1.31 -4.50
N GLU A 19 -5.70 -1.92 -5.07
CA GLU A 19 -5.97 -3.34 -4.99
C GLU A 19 -5.56 -4.03 -6.30
N PRO A 20 -5.07 -5.29 -6.26
CA PRO A 20 -5.10 -6.23 -5.13
C PRO A 20 -3.88 -6.19 -4.20
N TRP A 21 -2.96 -5.24 -4.36
CA TRP A 21 -1.71 -5.21 -3.59
C TRP A 21 -1.88 -4.68 -2.16
N GLY A 22 -3.05 -4.14 -1.82
CA GLY A 22 -3.33 -3.56 -0.50
C GLY A 22 -2.41 -2.39 -0.15
N THR A 23 -1.92 -1.65 -1.13
CA THR A 23 -1.08 -0.46 -0.88
C THR A 23 -1.96 0.76 -0.64
N ASP A 24 -1.64 1.55 0.37
CA ASP A 24 -2.42 2.73 0.75
C ASP A 24 -1.66 4.03 0.47
N HIS A 25 -2.39 5.04 -0.02
CA HIS A 25 -1.87 6.37 -0.32
C HIS A 25 -2.87 7.40 0.20
N TRP A 26 -2.39 8.45 0.85
CA TRP A 26 -3.24 9.40 1.58
C TRP A 26 -3.18 10.76 0.89
N MET A 27 -4.34 11.24 0.44
CA MET A 27 -4.48 12.52 -0.28
C MET A 27 -4.91 13.62 0.68
N ARG A 28 -4.13 14.70 0.78
CA ARG A 28 -4.57 15.94 1.42
C ARG A 28 -5.81 16.52 0.71
N PRO A 29 -6.58 17.39 1.39
CA PRO A 29 -7.62 18.18 0.75
C PRO A 29 -7.12 18.85 -0.54
N HIS A 30 -7.88 18.70 -1.62
CA HIS A 30 -7.61 19.22 -2.96
C HIS A 30 -6.41 18.63 -3.71
N GLU A 31 -5.77 17.59 -3.16
CA GLU A 31 -4.71 16.86 -3.84
C GLU A 31 -5.26 15.97 -4.97
N LYS A 32 -4.36 15.55 -5.88
CA LYS A 32 -4.68 14.70 -7.02
C LYS A 32 -3.63 13.63 -7.17
N PHE A 33 -4.07 12.41 -7.40
CA PHE A 33 -3.22 11.30 -7.80
C PHE A 33 -3.60 10.80 -9.19
N THR A 34 -2.60 10.32 -9.92
CA THR A 34 -2.78 9.56 -11.15
C THR A 34 -2.25 8.15 -10.92
N LEU A 35 -3.12 7.16 -11.06
CA LEU A 35 -2.71 5.76 -11.08
C LEU A 35 -2.41 5.36 -12.52
N LEU A 36 -1.26 4.73 -12.72
CA LEU A 36 -0.82 4.15 -13.99
C LEU A 36 -0.69 2.64 -13.80
N THR A 37 -1.28 1.86 -14.68
CA THR A 37 -1.00 0.41 -14.72
C THR A 37 0.33 0.18 -15.42
N GLY A 38 1.14 -0.73 -14.88
CA GLY A 38 2.31 -1.24 -15.60
C GLY A 38 1.93 -2.22 -16.70
N ASP A 39 2.90 -3.00 -17.14
CA ASP A 39 2.68 -4.02 -18.17
C ASP A 39 1.79 -5.15 -17.63
N GLY A 40 0.94 -5.69 -18.49
CA GLY A 40 0.01 -6.77 -18.19
C GLY A 40 -0.14 -7.71 -19.38
N PRO A 41 -0.88 -8.81 -19.23
CA PRO A 41 -1.41 -9.52 -20.38
C PRO A 41 -2.16 -8.55 -21.29
N GLU A 42 -2.21 -8.84 -22.60
CA GLU A 42 -2.99 -8.02 -23.53
C GLU A 42 -4.44 -7.96 -23.00
N PRO A 43 -4.92 -6.77 -22.58
CA PRO A 43 -6.20 -6.68 -21.90
C PRO A 43 -7.28 -7.12 -22.86
N ASP A 44 -8.27 -7.87 -22.38
CA ASP A 44 -9.49 -8.06 -23.14
C ASP A 44 -10.05 -6.67 -23.45
N PRO A 45 -10.33 -6.32 -24.71
CA PRO A 45 -10.89 -5.00 -25.05
C PRO A 45 -12.23 -4.70 -24.34
N ASP A 46 -12.91 -5.74 -23.83
CA ASP A 46 -14.13 -5.61 -23.06
C ASP A 46 -13.88 -5.47 -21.53
N ASP A 47 -12.65 -5.66 -21.04
CA ASP A 47 -12.30 -5.49 -19.63
C ASP A 47 -12.15 -4.01 -19.25
N VAL A 48 -12.82 -3.61 -18.17
CA VAL A 48 -12.60 -2.32 -17.53
C VAL A 48 -11.29 -2.36 -16.72
N PRO A 49 -10.31 -1.48 -17.00
CA PRO A 49 -8.99 -1.55 -16.37
C PRO A 49 -9.00 -1.21 -14.88
N PHE A 50 -10.07 -0.56 -14.40
CA PHE A 50 -10.23 -0.20 -13.00
C PHE A 50 -11.67 -0.38 -12.52
N ASP A 51 -11.84 -0.95 -11.32
CA ASP A 51 -13.07 -0.82 -10.53
C ASP A 51 -12.83 0.10 -9.33
N VAL A 52 -13.71 1.08 -9.14
CA VAL A 52 -13.59 2.06 -8.06
C VAL A 52 -14.70 1.86 -7.04
N VAL A 53 -14.31 1.60 -5.79
CA VAL A 53 -15.22 1.33 -4.68
C VAL A 53 -15.07 2.42 -3.62
N PHE A 54 -16.17 3.08 -3.30
CA PHE A 54 -16.22 4.06 -2.21
C PHE A 54 -16.71 3.37 -0.93
N HIS A 55 -16.04 3.63 0.19
CA HIS A 55 -16.41 3.11 1.51
C HIS A 55 -16.10 4.13 2.62
N ASP A 56 -16.54 3.85 3.84
CA ASP A 56 -16.45 4.79 4.96
C ASP A 56 -15.00 5.13 5.36
N GLU A 57 -14.04 4.31 4.94
CA GLU A 57 -12.61 4.47 5.23
C GLU A 57 -11.82 5.08 4.04
N GLY A 58 -12.48 5.33 2.89
CA GLY A 58 -11.83 5.92 1.72
C GLY A 58 -12.33 5.37 0.38
N VAL A 59 -11.38 5.22 -0.56
CA VAL A 59 -11.63 4.69 -1.89
C VAL A 59 -10.67 3.53 -2.17
N SER A 60 -11.20 2.41 -2.63
CA SER A 60 -10.39 1.34 -3.23
C SER A 60 -10.44 1.43 -4.75
N VAL A 61 -9.28 1.33 -5.39
CA VAL A 61 -9.14 1.20 -6.84
C VAL A 61 -8.56 -0.18 -7.12
N TRP A 62 -9.40 -1.05 -7.65
CA TRP A 62 -9.00 -2.36 -8.14
C TRP A 62 -8.43 -2.22 -9.54
N VAL A 63 -7.19 -2.69 -9.71
CA VAL A 63 -6.53 -2.73 -11.01
C VAL A 63 -6.77 -4.08 -11.66
N ASN A 64 -7.45 -4.07 -12.79
CA ASN A 64 -7.80 -5.26 -13.53
C ASN A 64 -6.82 -5.46 -14.70
N GLY A 65 -6.25 -6.65 -14.82
CA GLY A 65 -5.46 -7.03 -16.00
C GLY A 65 -4.03 -6.47 -16.06
N ALA A 66 -3.46 -5.97 -14.95
CA ALA A 66 -2.06 -5.57 -14.87
C ALA A 66 -1.34 -6.27 -13.69
N TYR A 67 -0.02 -6.46 -13.82
CA TYR A 67 0.81 -7.07 -12.76
C TYR A 67 1.30 -6.08 -11.72
N GLU A 68 1.20 -4.79 -12.02
CA GLU A 68 1.63 -3.70 -11.15
C GLU A 68 0.82 -2.42 -11.44
N ALA A 69 0.83 -1.51 -10.48
CA ALA A 69 0.35 -0.14 -10.66
C ALA A 69 1.19 0.81 -9.81
N THR A 70 1.47 1.99 -10.37
CA THR A 70 2.19 3.07 -9.69
C THR A 70 1.24 4.23 -9.44
N VAL A 71 1.49 4.96 -8.35
CA VAL A 71 0.71 6.15 -7.98
C VAL A 71 1.60 7.36 -8.14
N HIS A 72 1.11 8.39 -8.84
CA HIS A 72 1.85 9.62 -9.08
C HIS A 72 1.10 10.83 -8.53
N ASP A 73 1.83 11.77 -7.94
CA ASP A 73 1.31 13.07 -7.49
C ASP A 73 1.00 14.01 -8.66
N GLU A 74 0.54 15.24 -8.36
CA GLU A 74 0.20 16.22 -9.39
C GLU A 74 1.41 16.73 -10.21
N SER A 75 2.62 16.59 -9.67
CA SER A 75 3.87 16.91 -10.38
C SER A 75 4.30 15.79 -11.32
N GLY A 76 3.70 14.61 -11.18
CA GLY A 76 4.06 13.38 -11.89
C GLY A 76 5.10 12.53 -11.17
N ALA A 77 5.52 12.92 -9.96
CA ALA A 77 6.44 12.12 -9.15
C ALA A 77 5.70 10.90 -8.59
N GLU A 78 6.34 9.74 -8.66
CA GLU A 78 5.80 8.53 -8.05
C GLU A 78 5.82 8.63 -6.52
N VAL A 79 4.74 8.20 -5.88
CA VAL A 79 4.60 8.18 -4.42
C VAL A 79 4.50 6.74 -3.94
N SER A 80 5.22 6.44 -2.86
CA SER A 80 5.26 5.10 -2.28
C SER A 80 4.04 4.81 -1.39
N CYS A 81 3.82 3.53 -1.12
CA CYS A 81 2.86 3.08 -0.12
C CYS A 81 3.11 3.77 1.23
N GLY A 82 2.03 4.20 1.90
CA GLY A 82 2.05 4.98 3.12
C GLY A 82 2.34 6.47 2.93
N HIS A 83 2.43 6.96 1.68
CA HIS A 83 2.59 8.38 1.40
C HIS A 83 1.53 9.20 2.14
N GLN A 84 1.99 10.15 2.96
CA GLN A 84 1.18 11.03 3.83
C GLN A 84 0.24 10.31 4.81
N ARG A 85 0.50 9.04 5.16
CA ARG A 85 -0.31 8.31 6.16
C ARG A 85 -0.33 9.10 7.49
N PRO A 86 -1.52 9.41 8.04
CA PRO A 86 -1.67 10.11 9.30
C PRO A 86 -0.98 9.37 10.45
N LEU A 87 -0.37 10.14 11.37
CA LEU A 87 0.38 9.59 12.50
C LEU A 87 -0.49 8.78 13.46
N ASP A 88 -1.75 9.14 13.63
CA ASP A 88 -2.71 8.39 14.45
C ASP A 88 -3.03 7.01 13.84
N VAL A 89 -3.17 6.94 12.51
CA VAL A 89 -3.29 5.66 11.78
C VAL A 89 -2.01 4.83 11.94
N MET A 90 -0.83 5.44 11.73
CA MET A 90 0.45 4.76 11.91
C MET A 90 0.63 4.21 13.34
N ARG A 91 0.26 4.99 14.36
CA ARG A 91 0.29 4.56 15.76
C ARG A 91 -0.64 3.37 15.99
N ALA A 92 -1.89 3.47 15.56
CA ALA A 92 -2.87 2.39 15.72
C ALA A 92 -2.40 1.09 15.06
N TRP A 93 -1.85 1.16 13.85
CA TRP A 93 -1.33 -0.02 13.16
C TRP A 93 -0.07 -0.58 13.82
N THR A 94 0.84 0.29 14.29
CA THR A 94 2.04 -0.13 15.04
C THR A 94 1.66 -0.86 16.32
N GLU A 95 0.71 -0.31 17.09
CA GLU A 95 0.19 -0.95 18.31
C GLU A 95 -0.45 -2.32 18.00
N SER A 96 -1.21 -2.41 16.91
CA SER A 96 -1.80 -3.67 16.45
C SER A 96 -0.71 -4.70 16.07
N ALA A 97 0.33 -4.28 15.34
CA ALA A 97 1.43 -5.15 14.94
C ALA A 97 2.23 -5.66 16.15
N GLU A 98 2.54 -4.79 17.11
CA GLU A 98 3.21 -5.17 18.36
C GLU A 98 2.37 -6.12 19.20
N ALA A 99 1.06 -5.87 19.31
CA ALA A 99 0.15 -6.77 19.98
C ALA A 99 0.10 -8.15 19.30
N ALA A 100 0.12 -8.19 17.96
CA ALA A 100 0.18 -9.44 17.21
C ALA A 100 1.52 -10.19 17.41
N ALA A 101 2.64 -9.46 17.51
CA ALA A 101 3.98 -10.02 17.69
C ALA A 101 4.17 -10.73 19.05
N VAL A 102 3.45 -10.28 20.09
CA VAL A 102 3.50 -10.88 21.43
C VAL A 102 2.35 -11.84 21.72
N ALA A 103 1.37 -11.93 20.82
CA ALA A 103 0.21 -12.79 21.01
C ALA A 103 0.61 -14.27 21.00
N ASP A 104 0.42 -14.95 22.12
CA ASP A 104 0.60 -16.40 22.17
C ASP A 104 -0.62 -17.10 21.55
N ARG A 105 -0.49 -17.44 20.27
CA ARG A 105 -1.52 -18.13 19.50
C ARG A 105 -1.06 -19.57 19.20
N PRO A 106 -1.87 -20.59 19.52
CA PRO A 106 -1.46 -21.99 19.47
C PRO A 106 -1.21 -22.50 18.05
N TYR A 107 -1.75 -21.81 17.04
CA TYR A 107 -1.63 -22.17 15.62
C TYR A 107 -0.50 -21.44 14.89
N LEU A 108 0.21 -20.52 15.53
CA LEU A 108 1.33 -19.84 14.88
C LEU A 108 2.59 -20.72 14.92
N THR A 109 3.28 -20.84 13.79
CA THR A 109 4.60 -21.47 13.73
C THR A 109 5.68 -20.51 14.25
N PRO A 110 6.88 -20.99 14.64
CA PRO A 110 7.99 -20.11 15.00
C PRO A 110 8.32 -19.07 13.93
N GLU A 111 8.24 -19.45 12.65
CA GLU A 111 8.53 -18.57 11.50
C GLU A 111 7.51 -17.43 11.40
N ILE A 112 6.22 -17.72 11.58
CA ILE A 112 5.16 -16.69 11.55
C ILE A 112 5.29 -15.75 12.75
N ARG A 113 5.62 -16.27 13.94
CA ARG A 113 5.88 -15.42 15.11
C ARG A 113 7.04 -14.47 14.86
N GLU A 114 8.11 -14.96 14.24
CA GLU A 114 9.27 -14.15 13.93
C GLU A 114 8.98 -13.11 12.83
N MET A 115 8.22 -13.48 11.81
CA MET A 115 7.75 -12.55 10.79
C MET A 115 6.90 -11.42 11.41
N ALA A 116 6.00 -11.75 12.35
CA ALA A 116 5.20 -10.75 13.05
C ALA A 116 6.06 -9.80 13.90
N ARG A 117 7.13 -10.29 14.55
CA ARG A 117 8.08 -9.43 15.29
C ARG A 117 8.81 -8.47 14.38
N ARG A 118 9.41 -8.97 13.29
CA ARG A 118 10.10 -8.11 12.31
C ARG A 118 9.17 -7.04 11.75
N HIS A 119 7.95 -7.43 11.39
CA HIS A 119 6.96 -6.48 10.90
C HIS A 119 6.64 -5.39 11.94
N ALA A 120 6.45 -5.76 13.22
CA ALA A 120 6.23 -4.79 14.29
C ALA A 120 7.43 -3.85 14.49
N GLU A 121 8.66 -4.36 14.40
CA GLU A 121 9.89 -3.56 14.48
C GLU A 121 9.99 -2.57 13.31
N ASP A 122 9.69 -3.01 12.09
CA ASP A 122 9.67 -2.15 10.90
C ASP A 122 8.60 -1.05 11.00
N MET A 123 7.39 -1.39 11.47
CA MET A 123 6.32 -0.41 11.70
C MET A 123 6.73 0.63 12.76
N ARG A 124 7.36 0.19 13.86
CA ARG A 124 7.84 1.08 14.92
C ARG A 124 8.93 2.02 14.43
N ARG A 125 9.85 1.53 13.58
CA ARG A 125 10.88 2.36 12.94
C ARG A 125 10.25 3.42 12.06
N ALA A 126 9.36 3.02 11.14
CA ALA A 126 8.66 3.94 10.24
C ALA A 126 7.85 5.01 11.00
N LEU A 127 7.14 4.62 12.07
CA LEU A 127 6.43 5.58 12.92
C LEU A 127 7.39 6.59 13.57
N THR A 128 8.54 6.14 14.06
CA THR A 128 9.54 7.02 14.70
C THR A 128 10.08 8.06 13.72
N GLU A 129 10.35 7.65 12.48
CA GLU A 129 10.80 8.54 11.40
C GLU A 129 9.71 9.54 11.01
N ALA A 130 8.47 9.09 10.87
CA ALA A 130 7.33 9.96 10.56
C ALA A 130 7.07 11.00 11.67
N GLU A 131 7.17 10.60 12.95
CA GLU A 131 7.06 11.52 14.08
C GLU A 131 8.19 12.56 14.09
N ALA A 132 9.41 12.16 13.74
CA ALA A 132 10.54 13.07 13.62
C ALA A 132 10.39 14.05 12.44
N ALA A 133 9.91 13.58 11.28
CA ALA A 133 9.61 14.41 10.11
C ALA A 133 8.53 15.46 10.45
N ALA A 134 7.43 15.03 11.08
CA ALA A 134 6.35 15.92 11.52
C ALA A 134 6.83 16.98 12.54
N ALA A 135 7.71 16.61 13.47
CA ALA A 135 8.27 17.54 14.46
C ALA A 135 9.18 18.62 13.84
N THR A 136 9.79 18.33 12.70
CA THR A 136 10.70 19.24 12.00
C THR A 136 10.02 20.03 10.88
N GLY A 137 8.76 19.71 10.54
CA GLY A 137 8.07 20.27 9.39
C GLY A 137 8.70 19.87 8.05
N ALA A 138 9.57 18.86 8.04
CA ALA A 138 10.14 18.28 6.84
C ALA A 138 9.14 17.27 6.26
N GLU A 139 8.88 17.34 4.95
CA GLU A 139 8.12 16.29 4.27
C GLU A 139 8.95 14.99 4.32
N PRO A 140 8.35 13.83 4.66
CA PRO A 140 9.08 12.58 4.78
C PRO A 140 9.66 12.18 3.42
N VAL A 141 10.95 11.88 3.41
CA VAL A 141 11.69 11.43 2.23
C VAL A 141 11.25 10.01 1.90
N ALA A 142 10.86 9.75 0.65
CA ALA A 142 10.52 8.42 0.17
C ALA A 142 11.65 7.43 0.46
N GLU A 143 11.37 6.40 1.26
CA GLU A 143 12.34 5.35 1.56
C GLU A 143 12.17 4.13 0.64
N VAL A 144 13.32 3.79 0.05
CA VAL A 144 13.82 2.58 -0.63
C VAL A 144 12.91 1.35 -0.63
N GLU A 145 12.65 0.85 -1.84
CA GLU A 145 12.02 -0.45 -2.13
C GLU A 145 12.65 -1.59 -1.32
N THR A 146 11.81 -2.30 -0.56
CA THR A 146 12.18 -3.63 -0.04
C THR A 146 11.68 -4.66 -1.03
N GLU A 147 12.63 -5.27 -1.76
CA GLU A 147 12.40 -6.36 -2.69
C GLU A 147 11.76 -7.56 -1.95
N SER A 148 10.45 -7.70 -2.08
CA SER A 148 9.69 -8.85 -1.57
C SER A 148 9.93 -10.05 -2.49
N THR A 149 11.01 -10.79 -2.24
CA THR A 149 11.23 -12.07 -2.91
C THR A 149 10.37 -13.14 -2.24
N ILE A 150 9.18 -13.40 -2.79
CA ILE A 150 8.47 -14.65 -2.54
C ILE A 150 9.03 -15.72 -3.49
N PRO A 151 9.58 -16.84 -2.98
CA PRO A 151 10.00 -17.93 -3.84
C PRO A 151 8.76 -18.68 -4.37
N ASN A 152 8.48 -18.53 -5.67
CA ASN A 152 7.51 -19.36 -6.37
C ASN A 152 8.03 -20.81 -6.47
N GLY A 153 7.45 -21.71 -5.68
CA GLY A 153 7.41 -23.13 -6.00
C GLY A 153 5.97 -23.48 -6.36
N VAL A 154 5.71 -24.06 -7.53
CA VAL A 154 5.49 -25.51 -7.75
C VAL A 154 5.47 -25.75 -9.27
N ASP A 155 6.36 -26.60 -9.76
CA ASP A 155 6.30 -27.08 -11.14
C ASP A 155 5.28 -28.22 -11.20
N ALA A 156 4.13 -27.95 -11.81
CA ALA A 156 3.10 -28.92 -12.12
C ALA A 156 3.03 -29.05 -13.64
N THR A 157 3.66 -30.08 -14.22
CA THR A 157 3.14 -30.86 -15.35
C THR A 157 4.12 -31.94 -15.79
N ALA A 158 3.66 -33.19 -15.82
CA ALA A 158 3.88 -34.13 -16.92
C ALA A 158 3.14 -35.44 -16.64
N GLY A 159 1.89 -35.50 -17.09
CA GLY A 159 1.33 -36.76 -17.59
C GLY A 159 1.47 -36.75 -19.11
N HIS A 160 2.10 -37.79 -19.65
CA HIS A 160 1.71 -38.62 -20.80
C HIS A 160 2.66 -39.83 -20.84
#